data_AF-A0A7S2MK83-F1
#
_entry.id   AF-A0A7S2MK83-F1
#
_cell.length_a   1.000
_cell.length_b   1.000
_cell.length_c   1.000
_cell.angle_alpha   90.00
_cell.angle_beta   90.00
_cell.angle_gamma   90.00
#
_symmetry.space_group_name_H-M   'P 1'
#
loop_
_entity.id
_entity.type
_entity.pdbx_description
1 polymer ?
#
loop_
_entity_poly.entity_id
_entity_poly.type
_entity_poly.pdbx_seq_one_letter_code
_entity_poly.pdbx_strand_id
1 'polypeptide(L)'
;FMKYNSVLRGVHASSPPKLQSDFEVLCANNTYTTTIHVLNSAVLKLSKLTVAQPVYRGIAGATLPRELWVPNRYNVRGGVETAFLSASVDRSVALEYAARSLPGSAQQGHQGGGVHEGQRAALCLELRQGLVER
;
A
#
# COMPACT_ATOMS: atom_id res chain seq x y z
N PHE A 1 -4.75 -1.58 -11.81
CA PHE A 1 -4.95 -1.41 -10.35
C PHE A 1 -4.70 0.03 -9.90
N MET A 2 -3.65 0.72 -10.38
CA MET A 2 -3.30 2.09 -9.95
C MET A 2 -4.49 3.06 -9.98
N LYS A 3 -5.20 3.18 -11.10
CA LYS A 3 -6.37 4.08 -11.23
C LYS A 3 -7.44 3.83 -10.15
N TYR A 4 -7.85 2.57 -9.96
CA TYR A 4 -8.87 2.21 -8.98
C TYR A 4 -8.44 2.53 -7.55
N ASN A 5 -7.17 2.25 -7.22
CA ASN A 5 -6.60 2.58 -5.92
C ASN A 5 -6.44 4.10 -5.73
N SER A 6 -6.13 4.85 -6.79
CA SER A 6 -6.10 6.31 -6.77
C SER A 6 -7.47 6.91 -6.50
N VAL A 7 -8.54 6.40 -7.12
CA VAL A 7 -9.92 6.81 -6.77
C VAL A 7 -10.18 6.57 -5.29
N LEU A 8 -10.00 5.34 -4.81
CA LEU A 8 -10.33 4.96 -3.43
C LEU A 8 -9.54 5.75 -2.37
N ARG A 9 -8.35 6.25 -2.72
CA ARG A 9 -7.51 7.07 -1.82
C ARG A 9 -7.73 8.57 -1.98
N GLY A 10 -8.13 9.04 -3.15
CA GLY A 10 -8.14 10.45 -3.51
C GLY A 10 -9.52 11.09 -3.64
N VAL A 11 -10.60 10.31 -3.69
CA VAL A 11 -11.95 10.83 -3.96
C VAL A 11 -12.55 11.66 -2.82
N HIS A 12 -12.08 11.47 -1.58
CA HIS A 12 -12.64 12.16 -0.42
C HIS A 12 -11.96 13.51 -0.20
N ALA A 13 -12.75 14.54 0.15
CA ALA A 13 -12.22 15.88 0.39
C ALA A 13 -11.19 15.95 1.53
N SER A 14 -11.24 15.01 2.49
CA SER A 14 -10.25 14.90 3.57
C SER A 14 -8.98 14.12 3.19
N SER A 15 -8.88 13.61 1.96
CA SER A 15 -7.68 12.90 1.51
C SER A 15 -6.49 13.85 1.43
N PRO A 16 -5.25 13.38 1.64
CA PRO A 16 -4.06 14.21 1.46
C PRO A 16 -4.02 14.84 0.05
N PRO A 17 -3.58 16.11 -0.11
CA PRO A 17 -3.60 16.81 -1.40
C PRO A 17 -2.91 16.05 -2.53
N LYS A 18 -1.81 15.33 -2.23
CA LYS A 18 -1.11 14.50 -3.21
C LYS A 18 -2.00 13.39 -3.78
N LEU A 19 -2.82 12.74 -2.94
CA LEU A 19 -3.70 11.66 -3.37
C LEU A 19 -4.91 12.18 -4.16
N GLN A 20 -5.41 13.37 -3.82
CA GLN A 20 -6.44 14.05 -4.60
C GLN A 20 -5.92 14.39 -6.01
N SER A 21 -4.72 15.00 -6.08
CA SER A 21 -4.07 15.31 -7.35
C SER A 21 -3.77 14.05 -8.18
N ASP A 22 -3.34 12.96 -7.54
CA ASP A 22 -3.13 11.68 -8.24
C ASP A 22 -4.43 11.11 -8.81
N PHE A 23 -5.55 11.27 -8.11
CA PHE A 23 -6.87 10.91 -8.63
C PHE A 23 -7.25 11.77 -9.83
N GLU A 24 -7.13 13.09 -9.74
CA GLU A 24 -7.44 14.01 -10.84
C GLU A 24 -6.61 13.71 -12.09
N VAL A 25 -5.30 13.53 -11.94
CA VAL A 25 -4.36 13.31 -13.06
C VAL A 25 -4.51 11.91 -13.66
N LEU A 26 -4.50 10.86 -12.83
CA LEU A 26 -4.50 9.47 -13.34
C LEU A 26 -5.88 9.01 -13.81
N CYS A 27 -6.93 9.57 -13.23
CA CYS A 27 -8.31 9.13 -13.48
C CYS A 27 -9.13 10.16 -14.26
N ALA A 28 -8.64 11.39 -14.47
CA ALA A 28 -9.40 12.47 -15.12
C ALA A 28 -10.80 12.63 -14.49
N ASN A 29 -10.85 12.61 -13.15
CA ASN A 29 -12.08 12.61 -12.33
C ASN A 29 -13.05 11.44 -12.55
N ASN A 30 -12.67 10.39 -13.29
CA ASN A 30 -13.48 9.18 -13.43
C ASN A 30 -13.39 8.33 -12.16
N THR A 31 -14.53 8.01 -11.56
CA THR A 31 -14.63 7.24 -10.32
C THR A 31 -14.61 5.73 -10.52
N TYR A 32 -14.74 5.22 -11.75
CA TYR A 32 -14.74 3.78 -12.06
C TYR A 32 -15.67 2.94 -11.17
N THR A 33 -16.81 3.51 -10.75
CA THR A 33 -17.72 2.94 -9.74
C THR A 33 -18.07 1.48 -10.00
N THR A 34 -18.55 1.16 -11.19
CA THR A 34 -18.97 -0.22 -11.55
C THR A 34 -17.80 -1.20 -11.44
N THR A 35 -16.62 -0.83 -11.94
CA THR A 35 -15.43 -1.68 -11.89
C THR A 35 -14.99 -1.92 -10.45
N ILE A 36 -14.99 -0.88 -9.61
CA ILE A 36 -14.66 -0.99 -8.18
C ILE A 36 -15.64 -1.92 -7.47
N HIS A 37 -16.95 -1.82 -7.74
CA HIS A 37 -17.93 -2.73 -7.16
C HIS A 37 -17.77 -4.18 -7.62
N VAL A 38 -17.42 -4.42 -8.88
CA VAL A 38 -17.11 -5.76 -9.39
C VAL A 38 -15.86 -6.33 -8.71
N LEU A 39 -14.80 -5.54 -8.57
CA LEU A 39 -13.58 -5.95 -7.87
C LEU A 39 -13.85 -6.29 -6.40
N ASN A 40 -14.59 -5.44 -5.70
CA ASN A 40 -15.00 -5.70 -4.32
C ASN A 40 -15.81 -7.00 -4.21
N SER A 41 -16.76 -7.22 -5.12
CA SER A 41 -17.56 -8.44 -5.17
C SER A 41 -16.71 -9.69 -5.42
N ALA A 42 -15.69 -9.58 -6.26
CA ALA A 42 -14.75 -10.67 -6.53
C ALA A 42 -13.93 -11.02 -5.29
N VAL A 43 -13.36 -10.02 -4.61
CA VAL A 43 -12.59 -10.21 -3.37
C VAL A 43 -13.43 -10.89 -2.29
N LEU A 44 -14.66 -10.42 -2.06
CA LEU A 44 -15.58 -11.00 -1.06
C LEU A 44 -16.00 -12.44 -1.37
N LYS A 45 -16.09 -12.81 -2.65
CA LYS A 45 -16.43 -14.19 -3.04
C LYS A 45 -15.22 -15.11 -2.89
N LEU A 46 -14.05 -14.65 -3.33
CA LEU A 46 -12.80 -15.40 -3.22
C LEU A 46 -12.34 -15.56 -1.78
N SER A 47 -12.61 -14.60 -0.89
CA SER A 47 -12.23 -14.68 0.52
C SER A 47 -12.86 -15.88 1.25
N LYS A 48 -13.97 -16.41 0.75
CA LYS A 48 -14.62 -17.62 1.27
C LYS A 48 -13.85 -18.91 0.96
N LEU A 49 -12.96 -18.87 -0.03
CA LEU A 49 -12.15 -20.01 -0.47
C LEU A 49 -10.73 -19.97 0.11
N THR A 50 -10.32 -18.83 0.65
CA THR A 50 -8.98 -18.61 1.20
C THR A 50 -8.92 -18.95 2.68
N VAL A 51 -7.88 -19.68 3.09
CA VAL A 51 -7.56 -19.89 4.51
C VAL A 51 -6.85 -18.65 5.07
N ALA A 52 -7.32 -18.16 6.22
CA ALA A 52 -6.69 -17.07 6.95
C ALA A 52 -5.28 -17.48 7.39
N GLN A 53 -4.29 -16.72 6.96
CA GLN A 53 -2.88 -16.95 7.25
C GLN A 53 -2.12 -15.62 7.25
N PRO A 54 -0.94 -15.53 7.86
CA PRO A 54 -0.12 -14.32 7.77
C PRO A 54 0.24 -14.01 6.32
N VAL A 55 0.14 -12.74 5.95
CA VAL A 55 0.60 -12.23 4.65
C VAL A 55 1.49 -11.01 4.85
N TYR A 56 2.38 -10.78 3.89
CA TYR A 56 3.42 -9.77 3.95
C TYR A 56 3.21 -8.71 2.87
N ARG A 57 3.35 -7.44 3.24
CA ARG A 57 3.31 -6.30 2.33
C ARG A 57 4.58 -5.49 2.43
N GLY A 58 5.31 -5.42 1.33
CA GLY A 58 6.44 -4.52 1.17
C GLY A 58 5.99 -3.08 0.89
N ILE A 59 6.66 -2.11 1.51
CA ILE A 59 6.46 -0.68 1.32
C ILE A 59 7.82 -0.02 1.22
N ALA A 60 8.01 0.87 0.25
CA ALA A 60 9.25 1.64 0.13
C ALA A 60 8.95 3.07 -0.35
N GLY A 61 9.94 3.95 -0.22
CA GLY A 61 9.86 5.32 -0.74
C GLY A 61 8.92 6.26 0.01
N ALA A 62 8.33 5.82 1.14
CA ALA A 62 7.40 6.59 1.95
C ALA A 62 7.82 6.62 3.43
N THR A 63 7.42 7.68 4.13
CA THR A 63 7.57 7.77 5.59
C THR A 63 6.30 7.25 6.25
N LEU A 64 6.44 6.40 7.28
CA LEU A 64 5.29 5.92 8.02
C LEU A 64 4.64 7.06 8.81
N PRO A 65 3.30 7.18 8.79
CA PRO A 65 2.58 8.19 9.57
C PRO A 65 2.81 8.03 11.07
N ARG A 66 2.74 9.15 11.81
CA ARG A 66 2.95 9.19 13.28
C ARG A 66 1.97 8.29 14.02
N GLU A 67 0.77 8.13 13.48
CA GLU A 67 -0.35 7.34 13.99
C GLU A 67 -0.04 5.85 14.09
N LEU A 68 0.97 5.36 13.36
CA LEU A 68 1.48 3.99 13.51
C LEU A 68 2.37 3.81 14.74
N TRP A 69 2.93 4.90 15.26
CA TRP A 69 3.89 4.88 16.37
C TRP A 69 3.26 5.36 17.67
N VAL A 70 2.47 6.43 17.61
CA VAL A 70 1.90 7.09 18.79
C VAL A 70 0.42 6.73 18.95
N PRO A 71 0.02 6.18 20.11
CA PRO A 71 -1.37 5.85 20.35
C PRO A 71 -2.26 7.09 20.36
N ASN A 72 -3.49 6.95 19.87
CA ASN A 72 -4.53 7.97 20.01
C ASN A 72 -5.14 7.96 21.43
N ARG A 73 -6.15 8.82 21.67
CA ARG A 73 -6.87 8.93 22.96
C ARG A 73 -7.52 7.62 23.47
N TYR A 74 -7.66 6.62 22.61
CA TYR A 74 -8.22 5.30 22.93
C TYR A 74 -7.13 4.22 23.00
N ASN A 75 -5.86 4.62 23.09
CA ASN A 75 -4.70 3.74 23.08
C ASN A 75 -4.54 2.89 21.80
N VAL A 76 -5.11 3.34 20.67
CA VAL A 76 -5.01 2.65 19.38
C VAL A 76 -3.90 3.26 18.53
N ARG A 77 -3.10 2.42 17.88
CA ARG A 77 -2.10 2.76 16.85
C ARG A 77 -2.52 2.09 15.55
N GLY A 78 -2.33 2.76 14.42
CA GLY A 78 -2.76 2.19 13.15
C GLY A 78 -3.09 3.21 12.08
N GLY A 79 -3.65 2.69 11.00
CA GLY A 79 -4.22 3.48 9.91
C GLY A 79 -5.22 2.65 9.12
N VAL A 80 -5.90 3.30 8.18
CA VAL A 80 -6.83 2.66 7.27
C VAL A 80 -6.26 2.74 5.85
N GLU A 81 -6.14 1.59 5.19
CA GLU A 81 -5.92 1.52 3.74
C GLU A 81 -7.30 1.46 3.07
N THR A 82 -7.69 2.53 2.37
CA THR A 82 -8.99 2.61 1.70
C THR A 82 -9.01 1.88 0.36
N ALA A 83 -7.83 1.59 -0.23
CA ALA A 83 -7.72 0.91 -1.50
C ALA A 83 -7.61 -0.63 -1.36
N PHE A 84 -7.64 -1.33 -2.48
CA PHE A 84 -7.33 -2.76 -2.49
C PHE A 84 -5.85 -2.99 -2.15
N LEU A 85 -5.63 -3.70 -1.05
CA LEU A 85 -4.31 -4.09 -0.56
C LEU A 85 -3.84 -5.37 -1.25
N SER A 86 -2.65 -5.32 -1.86
CA SER A 86 -1.95 -6.51 -2.34
C SER A 86 -0.90 -6.94 -1.31
N ALA A 87 -0.78 -8.25 -1.09
CA ALA A 87 0.17 -8.87 -0.19
C ALA A 87 0.57 -10.26 -0.70
N SER A 88 1.68 -10.79 -0.20
CA SER A 88 2.21 -12.11 -0.53
C SER A 88 2.26 -12.99 0.72
N VAL A 89 2.00 -14.29 0.58
CA VAL A 89 2.31 -15.26 1.64
C VAL A 89 3.83 -15.46 1.81
N ASP A 90 4.61 -15.12 0.77
CA ASP A 90 6.06 -15.15 0.78
C ASP A 90 6.63 -13.75 1.11
N ARG A 91 7.31 -13.66 2.24
CA ARG A 91 7.97 -12.44 2.72
C ARG A 91 9.06 -11.92 1.77
N SER A 92 9.78 -12.82 1.11
CA SER A 92 10.85 -12.45 0.18
C SER A 92 10.30 -11.73 -1.05
N VAL A 93 9.19 -12.24 -1.60
CA VAL A 93 8.45 -11.62 -2.70
C VAL A 93 7.97 -10.22 -2.30
N ALA A 94 7.41 -10.07 -1.08
CA ALA A 94 6.96 -8.77 -0.60
C ALA A 94 8.11 -7.73 -0.53
N LEU A 95 9.29 -8.14 -0.06
CA LEU A 95 10.48 -7.29 -0.01
C LEU A 95 11.00 -6.95 -1.42
N GLU A 96 10.96 -7.89 -2.35
CA GLU A 96 11.38 -7.64 -3.73
C GLU A 96 10.51 -6.57 -4.40
N TYR A 97 9.19 -6.62 -4.19
CA TYR A 97 8.27 -5.57 -4.66
C TYR A 97 8.59 -4.20 -4.04
N ALA A 98 8.94 -4.15 -2.75
CA ALA A 98 9.36 -2.92 -2.10
C ALA A 98 10.67 -2.37 -2.68
N ALA A 99 11.67 -3.23 -2.86
CA ALA A 99 12.97 -2.85 -3.41
C ALA A 99 12.85 -2.26 -4.82
N ARG A 100 11.98 -2.82 -5.67
CA ARG A 100 11.69 -2.28 -7.01
C ARG A 100 11.11 -0.86 -6.97
N SER A 101 10.48 -0.46 -5.86
CA SER A 101 9.86 0.85 -5.68
C SER A 101 10.83 1.94 -5.20
N LEU A 102 12.09 1.61 -4.90
CA LEU A 102 13.11 2.58 -4.50
C LEU A 102 13.75 3.27 -5.72
N PRO A 103 14.13 4.56 -5.62
CA PRO A 103 14.89 5.23 -6.66
C PRO A 103 16.23 4.52 -6.90
N GLY A 104 16.61 4.28 -8.17
CA GLY A 104 17.85 3.60 -8.53
C GLY A 104 17.72 2.09 -8.81
N SER A 105 16.51 1.52 -8.74
CA SER A 105 16.23 0.12 -9.14
C SER A 105 16.18 -0.09 -10.66
N ALA A 106 16.49 0.93 -11.48
CA ALA A 106 16.75 0.75 -12.90
C ALA A 106 18.04 -0.05 -13.07
N GLN A 107 18.02 -1.08 -13.92
CA GLN A 107 19.22 -1.75 -14.41
C GLN A 107 20.22 -0.67 -14.89
N GLN A 108 21.28 -0.43 -14.13
CA GLN A 108 22.42 0.36 -14.59
C GLN A 108 23.62 -0.57 -14.75
N GLY A 109 23.87 -0.95 -16.01
CA GLY A 109 25.23 -0.83 -16.48
C GLY A 109 25.65 0.65 -16.40
N HIS A 110 26.89 0.85 -15.95
CA HIS A 110 27.69 2.08 -16.03
C HIS A 110 27.57 3.15 -14.92
N GLN A 111 28.46 2.97 -13.94
CA GLN A 111 29.31 3.93 -13.20
C GLN A 111 28.81 5.35 -12.88
N GLY A 112 28.83 5.66 -11.57
CA GLY A 112 29.54 6.84 -11.06
C GLY A 112 28.75 7.81 -10.18
N GLY A 113 29.00 7.76 -8.87
CA GLY A 113 29.11 8.97 -8.03
C GLY A 113 27.98 9.31 -7.05
N GLY A 114 28.36 9.48 -5.77
CA GLY A 114 27.70 10.41 -4.83
C GLY A 114 26.74 9.81 -3.81
N VAL A 115 27.27 9.35 -2.67
CA VAL A 115 26.49 9.00 -1.47
C VAL A 115 26.29 10.26 -0.65
N HIS A 116 25.04 10.71 -0.43
CA HIS A 116 24.56 11.44 0.77
C HIS A 116 23.05 11.74 0.64
N GLU A 117 22.17 10.82 1.03
CA GLU A 117 20.79 11.13 1.45
C GLU A 117 20.20 9.93 2.22
N GLY A 118 19.55 10.17 3.36
CA GLY A 118 19.13 9.14 4.31
C GLY A 118 18.42 7.95 3.66
N GLN A 119 18.98 6.75 3.85
CA GLN A 119 18.48 5.49 3.30
C GLN A 119 16.98 5.32 3.60
N ARG A 120 16.12 5.58 2.62
CA ARG A 120 14.69 5.24 2.69
C ARG A 120 14.58 3.72 2.63
N ALA A 121 14.62 3.07 3.79
CA ALA A 121 14.57 1.62 3.87
C ALA A 121 13.23 1.06 3.38
N ALA A 122 13.28 -0.08 2.69
CA ALA A 122 12.10 -0.89 2.43
C ALA A 122 11.61 -1.51 3.76
N LEU A 123 10.32 -1.32 4.06
CA LEU A 123 9.64 -1.92 5.20
C LEU A 123 8.81 -3.11 4.72
N CYS A 124 8.75 -4.16 5.53
CA CYS A 124 7.82 -5.28 5.32
C CYS A 124 6.85 -5.36 6.49
N LEU A 125 5.57 -5.14 6.22
CA LEU A 125 4.48 -5.31 7.17
C LEU A 125 3.98 -6.75 7.14
N GLU A 126 3.87 -7.39 8.30
CA GLU A 126 3.16 -8.65 8.46
C GLU A 126 1.72 -8.37 8.89
N LEU A 127 0.76 -8.96 8.17
CA LEU A 127 -0.68 -8.75 8.37
C LEU A 127 -1.30 -10.08 8.82
N ARG A 128 -1.93 -10.07 10.00
CA ARG A 128 -2.49 -11.25 10.68
C ARG A 128 -4.00 -11.17 10.89
N GLN A 129 -4.75 -10.84 9.85
CA GLN A 129 -6.21 -10.64 9.97
C GLN A 129 -6.91 -11.90 10.50
N GLY A 130 -7.64 -11.77 11.60
CA GLY A 130 -8.41 -12.88 12.21
C GLY A 130 -7.57 -13.90 12.98
N LEU A 131 -6.25 -13.73 13.04
CA LEU A 131 -5.31 -14.54 13.83
C LEU A 131 -4.97 -13.79 15.12
N VAL A 132 -5.95 -13.66 16.01
CA VAL A 132 -5.68 -13.26 17.38
C VAL A 132 -5.40 -14.56 18.12
N GLU A 133 -4.15 -14.75 18.58
CA GLU A 133 -3.87 -15.79 19.56
C GLU A 133 -4.77 -15.52 20.77
N ARG A 134 -5.67 -16.46 21.06
CA ARG A 134 -6.45 -16.45 22.31
C ARG A 134 -5.60 -17.06 23.41
#